data_AF-A0A251TXU0-F1
#
_entry.id   AF-A0A251TXU0-F1
#
_cell.length_a   1.000
_cell.length_b   1.000
_cell.length_c   1.000
_cell.angle_alpha   90.00
_cell.angle_beta   90.00
_cell.angle_gamma   90.00
#
_symmetry.space_group_name_H-M   'P 1'
#
loop_
_entity.id
_entity.type
_entity.pdbx_description
1 polymer ?
#
loop_
_entity_poly.entity_id
_entity_poly.type
_entity_poly.pdbx_seq_one_letter_code
_entity_poly.pdbx_strand_id
1 'polypeptide(L)'
;MANMLEILMHLKNIKNLDPRHSTLVENAYYLCKPPERSARVSKVRPPLHQYIRKLLFTDLDKSSIEQVFRQLRKLPWSECEPYLLKCFLKVHKGKYGQIHLIASLTAGLSRYHDEFAVAVVDEVLEEIRLGLEVNEYGMQRRRIAHMRFLGELYNYEHVDSSVVLDTLYLIDLFSFLVMGLKRRRP
;
A
#
# COMPACT_ATOMS: atom_id res chain seq x y z
N MET A 1 -22.40 -25.05 -34.67
CA MET A 1 -20.98 -24.85 -35.03
C MET A 1 -20.20 -24.71 -33.74
N ALA A 2 -19.59 -25.81 -33.26
CA ALA A 2 -18.75 -25.78 -32.07
C ALA A 2 -17.56 -24.84 -32.32
N ASN A 3 -17.35 -23.89 -31.42
CA ASN A 3 -16.38 -22.83 -31.60
C ASN A 3 -14.98 -23.44 -31.60
N MET A 4 -14.20 -23.31 -32.66
CA MET A 4 -12.87 -23.96 -32.82
C MET A 4 -11.92 -23.70 -31.63
N LEU A 5 -12.11 -22.57 -30.95
CA LEU A 5 -11.46 -22.20 -29.69
C LEU A 5 -11.79 -23.13 -28.51
N GLU A 6 -13.02 -23.60 -28.39
CA GLU A 6 -13.46 -24.53 -27.33
C GLU A 6 -12.87 -25.93 -27.55
N ILE A 7 -12.78 -26.37 -28.82
CA ILE A 7 -12.15 -27.63 -29.21
C ILE A 7 -10.65 -27.60 -28.87
N LEU A 8 -9.96 -26.49 -29.15
CA LEU A 8 -8.54 -26.30 -28.82
C LEU A 8 -8.28 -26.40 -27.31
N MET A 9 -9.14 -25.78 -26.49
CA MET A 9 -8.99 -25.81 -25.03
C MET A 9 -9.29 -27.19 -24.45
N HIS A 10 -10.27 -27.91 -25.02
CA HIS A 10 -10.58 -29.28 -24.65
C HIS A 10 -9.43 -30.24 -24.98
N LEU A 11 -8.86 -30.14 -26.19
CA LEU A 11 -7.71 -30.93 -26.61
C LEU A 11 -6.47 -30.67 -25.76
N LYS A 12 -6.27 -29.41 -25.33
CA LYS A 12 -5.18 -29.04 -24.42
C LYS A 12 -5.30 -29.69 -23.04
N ASN A 13 -6.52 -29.94 -22.55
CA ASN A 13 -6.75 -30.58 -21.26
C ASN A 13 -6.71 -32.11 -21.31
N ILE A 14 -7.04 -32.71 -22.46
CA ILE A 14 -7.03 -34.18 -22.63
C ILE A 14 -5.64 -34.68 -23.06
N LYS A 15 -4.90 -33.87 -23.82
CA LYS A 15 -3.52 -34.21 -24.19
C LYS A 15 -2.57 -33.79 -23.07
N ASN A 16 -1.74 -34.72 -22.60
CA ASN A 16 -0.59 -34.44 -21.72
C ASN A 16 0.51 -33.69 -22.48
N LEU A 17 0.24 -32.44 -22.83
CA LEU A 17 1.20 -31.56 -23.47
C LEU A 17 2.29 -31.14 -22.46
N ASP A 18 3.51 -30.99 -22.96
CA ASP A 18 4.58 -30.34 -22.21
C ASP A 18 4.09 -28.98 -21.68
N PRO A 19 4.43 -28.59 -20.42
CA PRO A 19 3.92 -27.37 -19.82
C PRO A 19 4.12 -26.12 -20.68
N ARG A 20 5.22 -26.04 -21.45
CA ARG A 20 5.46 -24.91 -22.38
C ARG A 20 4.42 -24.82 -23.48
N HIS A 21 4.09 -25.95 -24.11
CA HIS A 21 3.08 -25.98 -25.18
C HIS A 21 1.67 -25.75 -24.63
N SER A 22 1.38 -26.27 -23.43
CA SER A 22 0.13 -26.01 -22.72
C SER A 22 -0.08 -24.49 -22.49
N THR A 23 0.96 -23.80 -22.01
CA THR A 23 0.94 -22.34 -21.82
C THR A 23 0.83 -21.56 -23.12
N LEU A 24 1.48 -21.99 -24.21
CA LEU A 24 1.36 -21.34 -25.52
C LEU A 24 -0.07 -21.39 -26.06
N VAL A 25 -0.75 -22.53 -25.92
CA VAL A 25 -2.15 -22.69 -26.34
C VAL A 25 -3.08 -21.82 -25.51
N GLU A 26 -2.88 -21.75 -24.19
CA GLU A 26 -3.65 -20.84 -23.33
C GLU A 26 -3.47 -19.37 -23.69
N ASN A 27 -2.23 -18.95 -23.95
CA ASN A 27 -1.93 -17.57 -24.36
C ASN A 27 -2.61 -17.22 -25.70
N ALA A 28 -2.54 -18.12 -26.69
CA ALA A 28 -3.22 -17.93 -27.98
C ALA A 28 -4.74 -17.86 -27.82
N TYR A 29 -5.33 -18.71 -26.97
CA TYR A 29 -6.75 -18.68 -26.63
C TYR A 29 -7.15 -17.33 -26.00
N TYR A 30 -6.39 -16.84 -25.02
CA TYR A 30 -6.68 -15.57 -24.34
C TYR A 30 -6.38 -14.32 -25.19
N LEU A 31 -5.61 -14.44 -26.29
CA LEU A 31 -5.49 -13.36 -27.27
C LEU A 31 -6.78 -13.20 -28.09
N CYS A 32 -7.42 -14.30 -28.48
CA CYS A 32 -8.65 -14.28 -29.27
C CYS A 32 -9.92 -14.10 -28.43
N LYS A 33 -9.91 -14.62 -27.20
CA LYS A 33 -10.98 -14.45 -26.21
C LYS A 33 -10.35 -13.96 -24.91
N PRO A 34 -10.03 -12.66 -24.82
CA PRO A 34 -9.55 -12.07 -23.58
C PRO A 34 -10.48 -12.47 -22.45
N PRO A 35 -9.96 -12.91 -21.29
CA PRO A 35 -10.82 -13.19 -20.16
C PRO A 35 -11.67 -11.96 -19.91
N GLU A 36 -12.96 -12.15 -19.64
CA GLU A 36 -13.83 -11.06 -19.17
C GLU A 36 -13.23 -10.53 -17.88
N ARG A 37 -12.37 -9.52 -18.02
CA ARG A 37 -11.92 -8.74 -16.88
C ARG A 37 -13.15 -7.99 -16.48
N SER A 38 -13.81 -8.43 -15.40
CA SER A 38 -14.83 -7.64 -14.72
C SER A 38 -14.33 -6.20 -14.73
N ALA A 39 -15.03 -5.29 -15.43
CA ALA A 39 -14.62 -3.90 -15.52
C ALA A 39 -14.30 -3.47 -14.09
N ARG A 40 -13.05 -3.03 -13.84
CA ARG A 40 -12.65 -2.64 -12.50
C ARG A 40 -13.65 -1.59 -12.05
N VAL A 41 -14.56 -1.97 -11.16
CA VAL A 41 -15.58 -1.07 -10.64
C VAL A 41 -14.80 0.03 -9.92
N SER A 42 -14.71 1.19 -10.56
CA SER A 42 -14.11 2.35 -9.95
C SER A 42 -15.00 2.68 -8.77
N LYS A 43 -14.46 2.58 -7.56
CA LYS A 43 -15.20 2.98 -6.37
C LYS A 43 -15.62 4.43 -6.57
N VAL A 44 -16.93 4.69 -6.68
CA VAL A 44 -17.47 6.05 -6.74
C VAL A 44 -17.06 6.76 -5.46
N ARG A 45 -16.42 7.91 -5.60
CA ARG A 45 -15.90 8.69 -4.48
C ARG A 45 -16.41 10.12 -4.58
N PRO A 46 -16.71 10.76 -3.45
CA PRO A 46 -17.00 12.18 -3.41
C PRO A 46 -15.89 13.01 -4.08
N PRO A 47 -16.20 14.16 -4.71
CA PRO A 47 -15.22 15.01 -5.37
C PRO A 47 -14.03 15.38 -4.46
N LEU A 48 -14.30 15.69 -3.20
CA LEU A 48 -13.27 16.01 -2.20
C LEU A 48 -12.26 14.86 -2.00
N HIS A 49 -12.76 13.63 -1.90
CA HIS A 49 -11.94 12.43 -1.77
C HIS A 49 -11.11 12.12 -3.02
N GLN A 50 -11.59 12.51 -4.20
CA GLN A 50 -10.83 12.39 -5.44
C GLN A 50 -9.73 13.44 -5.49
N TYR A 51 -10.05 14.68 -5.09
CA TYR A 51 -9.10 15.78 -5.05
C TYR A 51 -7.92 15.51 -4.10
N ILE A 52 -8.18 15.11 -2.85
CA ILE A 52 -7.13 14.73 -1.88
C ILE A 52 -6.20 13.66 -2.46
N ARG A 53 -6.76 12.67 -3.16
CA ARG A 53 -5.97 11.61 -3.76
C ARG A 53 -5.13 12.07 -4.94
N LYS A 54 -5.68 12.97 -5.77
CA LYS A 54 -4.93 13.57 -6.86
C LYS A 54 -3.73 14.33 -6.30
N LEU A 55 -3.95 15.15 -5.27
CA LEU A 55 -2.89 15.88 -4.58
C LEU A 55 -1.77 14.94 -4.08
N LEU A 56 -2.13 13.86 -3.36
CA LEU A 56 -1.14 13.01 -2.69
C LEU A 56 -0.49 11.94 -3.57
N PHE A 57 -1.21 11.37 -4.54
CA PHE A 57 -0.72 10.22 -5.32
C PHE A 57 -0.38 10.55 -6.77
N THR A 58 -0.80 11.70 -7.28
CA THR A 58 -0.54 12.12 -8.66
C THR A 58 0.33 13.36 -8.70
N ASP A 59 -0.05 14.40 -7.97
CA ASP A 59 0.57 15.74 -8.09
C ASP A 59 1.78 15.90 -7.17
N LEU A 60 1.89 15.12 -6.09
CA LEU A 60 2.97 15.24 -5.10
C LEU A 60 4.33 14.83 -5.67
N ASP A 61 5.23 15.79 -5.71
CA ASP A 61 6.64 15.61 -6.03
C ASP A 61 7.49 16.68 -5.32
N LYS A 62 8.82 16.59 -5.44
CA LYS A 62 9.76 17.50 -4.77
C LYS A 62 9.53 18.98 -5.12
N SER A 63 9.14 19.29 -6.35
CA SER A 63 8.89 20.66 -6.81
C SER A 63 7.49 21.17 -6.46
N SER A 64 6.52 20.28 -6.27
CA SER A 64 5.11 20.63 -6.06
C SER A 64 4.69 20.58 -4.59
N ILE A 65 5.56 20.10 -3.68
CA ILE A 65 5.23 19.91 -2.26
C ILE A 65 4.65 21.16 -1.61
N GLU A 66 5.22 22.35 -1.85
CA GLU A 66 4.71 23.61 -1.28
C GLU A 66 3.33 23.98 -1.80
N GLN A 67 3.06 23.68 -3.08
CA GLN A 67 1.74 23.91 -3.68
C GLN A 67 0.72 22.92 -3.14
N VAL A 68 1.10 21.65 -2.99
CA VAL A 68 0.25 20.61 -2.39
C VAL A 68 -0.05 20.95 -0.94
N PHE A 69 0.96 21.31 -0.15
CA PHE A 69 0.81 21.74 1.23
C PHE A 69 -0.17 22.91 1.39
N ARG A 70 -0.01 23.96 0.57
CA ARG A 70 -0.93 25.12 0.57
C ARG A 70 -2.36 24.73 0.22
N GLN A 71 -2.57 23.71 -0.62
CA GLN A 71 -3.91 23.20 -0.94
C GLN A 71 -4.48 22.36 0.20
N LEU A 72 -3.69 21.49 0.83
CA LEU A 72 -4.12 20.65 1.96
C LEU A 72 -4.59 21.49 3.16
N ARG A 73 -3.90 22.60 3.45
CA ARG A 73 -4.32 23.55 4.49
C ARG A 73 -5.67 24.21 4.23
N LYS A 74 -6.12 24.31 2.98
CA LYS A 74 -7.37 24.98 2.59
C LYS A 74 -8.57 24.03 2.60
N LEU A 75 -8.35 22.74 2.90
CA LEU A 75 -9.43 21.76 2.93
C LEU A 75 -10.37 21.99 4.13
N PRO A 76 -11.64 21.58 4.04
CA PRO A 76 -12.54 21.54 5.19
C PRO A 76 -12.16 20.38 6.12
N TRP A 77 -11.23 20.62 7.05
CA TRP A 77 -10.61 19.60 7.92
C TRP A 77 -11.63 18.78 8.72
N SER A 78 -12.66 19.43 9.28
CA SER A 78 -13.73 18.78 10.04
C SER A 78 -14.42 17.62 9.31
N GLU A 79 -14.49 17.69 7.98
CA GLU A 79 -15.16 16.66 7.16
C GLU A 79 -14.18 15.66 6.55
N CYS A 80 -12.95 16.10 6.23
CA CYS A 80 -12.03 15.29 5.43
C CYS A 80 -10.90 14.64 6.20
N GLU A 81 -10.65 15.04 7.44
CA GLU A 81 -9.51 14.57 8.24
C GLU A 81 -9.38 13.04 8.32
N PRO A 82 -10.44 12.26 8.61
CA PRO A 82 -10.33 10.79 8.66
C PRO A 82 -9.94 10.19 7.30
N TYR A 83 -10.43 10.79 6.21
CA TYR A 83 -10.09 10.32 4.87
C TYR A 83 -8.69 10.75 4.44
N LEU A 84 -8.25 11.93 4.87
CA LEU A 84 -6.90 12.43 4.66
C LEU A 84 -5.89 11.54 5.37
N LEU A 85 -6.13 11.22 6.64
CA LEU A 85 -5.34 10.26 7.43
C LEU A 85 -5.23 8.93 6.68
N LYS A 86 -6.37 8.35 6.27
CA LYS A 86 -6.42 7.12 5.47
C LYS A 86 -5.63 7.19 4.14
N CYS A 87 -5.45 8.38 3.57
CA CYS A 87 -4.62 8.57 2.39
C CYS A 87 -3.13 8.66 2.75
N PHE A 88 -2.76 9.35 3.84
CA PHE A 88 -1.40 9.39 4.35
C PHE A 88 -0.89 7.97 4.68
N LEU A 89 -1.72 7.12 5.29
CA LEU A 89 -1.37 5.72 5.58
C LEU A 89 -1.26 4.82 4.34
N LYS A 90 -1.64 5.32 3.15
CA LYS A 90 -1.48 4.59 1.88
C LYS A 90 -0.18 4.93 1.16
N VAL A 91 0.90 5.17 1.91
CA VAL A 91 2.26 5.40 1.36
C VAL A 91 2.68 4.36 0.31
N HIS A 92 2.29 3.10 0.48
CA HIS A 92 2.57 2.00 -0.45
C HIS A 92 1.89 2.14 -1.83
N LYS A 93 0.93 3.05 -1.99
CA LYS A 93 0.29 3.36 -3.28
C LYS A 93 1.06 4.41 -4.09
N GLY A 94 1.91 5.20 -3.45
CA GLY A 94 2.79 6.18 -4.10
C GLY A 94 4.14 5.58 -4.50
N LYS A 95 5.07 6.43 -4.92
CA LYS A 95 6.45 6.01 -5.21
C LYS A 95 7.21 5.85 -3.89
N TYR A 96 7.95 4.74 -3.75
CA TYR A 96 8.73 4.47 -2.52
C TYR A 96 9.71 5.59 -2.17
N GLY A 97 10.39 6.16 -3.18
CA GLY A 97 11.31 7.28 -2.98
C GLY A 97 10.64 8.60 -2.57
N GLN A 98 9.32 8.72 -2.65
CA GLN A 98 8.55 9.92 -2.28
C GLN A 98 7.92 9.83 -0.90
N ILE A 99 8.13 8.75 -0.14
CA ILE A 99 7.56 8.59 1.21
C ILE A 99 7.99 9.73 2.15
N HIS A 100 9.23 10.21 2.02
CA HIS A 100 9.73 11.38 2.77
C HIS A 100 8.89 12.65 2.55
N LEU A 101 8.25 12.83 1.39
CA LEU A 101 7.38 13.98 1.13
C LEU A 101 6.10 13.92 1.97
N ILE A 102 5.56 12.73 2.22
CA ILE A 102 4.39 12.55 3.09
C ILE A 102 4.75 12.89 4.54
N ALA A 103 5.93 12.47 5.01
CA ALA A 103 6.42 12.84 6.33
C ALA A 103 6.65 14.36 6.45
N SER A 104 7.24 14.98 5.42
CA SER A 104 7.41 16.44 5.34
C SER A 104 6.07 17.18 5.37
N LEU A 105 5.05 16.71 4.64
CA LEU A 105 3.70 17.26 4.69
C LEU A 105 3.09 17.11 6.10
N THR A 106 3.31 15.99 6.77
CA THR A 106 2.88 15.77 8.16
C THR A 106 3.51 16.82 9.09
N ALA A 107 4.80 17.12 8.92
CA ALA A 107 5.52 18.15 9.68
C ALA A 107 5.03 19.58 9.39
N GLY A 108 4.68 19.86 8.13
CA GLY A 108 4.08 21.14 7.78
C GLY A 108 2.68 21.31 8.39
N LEU A 109 1.91 20.22 8.43
CA LEU A 109 0.51 20.22 8.87
C LEU A 109 0.36 20.21 10.40
N SER A 110 1.28 19.61 11.16
CA SER A 110 1.24 19.59 12.63
C SER A 110 1.09 21.01 13.21
N ARG A 111 1.81 21.98 12.65
CA ARG A 111 1.73 23.41 13.04
C ARG A 111 0.33 24.03 13.02
N TYR A 112 -0.61 23.43 12.30
CA TYR A 112 -2.00 23.86 12.20
C TYR A 112 -2.98 22.84 12.80
N HIS A 113 -2.61 21.56 12.79
CA HIS A 113 -3.41 20.42 13.20
C HIS A 113 -2.52 19.40 13.93
N ASP A 114 -2.15 19.69 15.18
CA ASP A 114 -1.23 18.82 15.94
C ASP A 114 -1.80 17.41 16.17
N GLU A 115 -3.10 17.31 16.46
CA GLU A 115 -3.80 16.02 16.65
C GLU A 115 -3.68 15.11 15.42
N PHE A 116 -3.62 15.70 14.21
CA PHE A 116 -3.48 14.94 12.98
C PHE A 116 -2.11 14.25 12.89
N ALA A 117 -1.03 14.92 13.31
CA ALA A 117 0.31 14.33 13.27
C ALA A 117 0.43 13.18 14.26
N VAL A 118 -0.14 13.33 15.47
CA VAL A 118 -0.23 12.24 16.46
C VAL A 118 -0.99 11.05 15.88
N ALA A 119 -2.16 11.29 15.27
CA ALA A 119 -2.95 10.23 14.64
C ALA A 119 -2.20 9.52 13.50
N VAL A 120 -1.38 10.23 12.71
CA VAL A 120 -0.53 9.61 11.67
C VAL A 120 0.50 8.67 12.31
N VAL A 121 1.17 9.09 13.38
CA VAL A 121 2.18 8.26 14.07
C VAL A 121 1.53 7.01 14.66
N ASP A 122 0.41 7.17 15.38
CA ASP A 122 -0.31 6.07 16.02
C ASP A 122 -0.76 5.01 15.00
N GLU A 123 -1.36 5.46 13.90
CA GLU A 123 -1.81 4.56 12.82
C GLU A 123 -0.64 3.87 12.10
N VAL A 124 0.52 4.52 11.95
CA VAL A 124 1.70 3.87 11.35
C VAL A 124 2.23 2.76 12.26
N LEU A 125 2.35 3.03 13.56
CA LEU A 125 2.79 2.04 14.54
C LEU A 125 1.81 0.86 14.60
N GLU A 126 0.52 1.13 14.54
CA GLU A 126 -0.52 0.10 14.52
C GLU A 126 -0.45 -0.76 13.25
N GLU A 127 -0.29 -0.14 12.08
CA GLU A 127 -0.12 -0.86 10.83
C GLU A 127 1.15 -1.72 10.79
N ILE A 128 2.21 -1.33 11.50
CA ILE A 128 3.41 -2.14 11.68
C ILE A 128 3.11 -3.36 12.56
N ARG A 129 2.46 -3.17 13.71
CA ARG A 129 2.04 -4.27 14.62
C ARG A 129 1.14 -5.27 13.91
N LEU A 130 0.06 -4.81 13.28
CA LEU A 130 -0.85 -5.63 12.48
C LEU A 130 -0.12 -6.36 11.36
N GLY A 131 0.85 -5.71 10.72
CA GLY A 131 1.68 -6.31 9.68
C GLY A 131 2.49 -7.51 10.17
N LEU A 132 2.97 -7.47 11.41
CA LEU A 132 3.73 -8.55 12.03
C LEU A 132 2.84 -9.72 12.47
N GLU A 133 1.63 -9.44 12.96
CA GLU A 133 0.67 -10.47 13.36
C GLU A 133 0.13 -11.26 12.17
N VAL A 134 -0.30 -10.58 11.11
CA VAL A 134 -0.89 -11.21 9.92
C VAL A 134 0.18 -11.92 9.09
N ASN A 135 1.36 -11.30 8.94
CA ASN A 135 2.53 -11.81 8.22
C ASN A 135 2.27 -12.41 6.82
N GLU A 136 1.27 -11.93 6.08
CA GLU A 136 0.98 -12.40 4.72
C GLU A 136 2.00 -11.88 3.69
N TYR A 137 2.36 -12.72 2.71
CA TYR A 137 3.30 -12.35 1.64
C TYR A 137 2.77 -11.20 0.76
N GLY A 138 1.46 -11.16 0.50
CA GLY A 138 0.83 -10.10 -0.29
C GLY A 138 0.98 -8.69 0.31
N MET A 139 1.20 -8.60 1.62
CA MET A 139 1.32 -7.33 2.36
C MET A 139 2.77 -6.88 2.55
N GLN A 140 3.78 -7.64 2.08
CA GLN A 140 5.19 -7.33 2.35
C GLN A 140 5.62 -5.95 1.84
N ARG A 141 5.15 -5.53 0.65
CA ARG A 141 5.41 -4.18 0.13
C ARG A 141 4.82 -3.07 1.01
N ARG A 142 3.63 -3.33 1.58
CA ARG A 142 2.97 -2.39 2.50
C ARG A 142 3.75 -2.27 3.81
N ARG A 143 4.19 -3.39 4.38
CA ARG A 143 5.01 -3.40 5.61
C ARG A 143 6.32 -2.63 5.43
N ILE A 144 7.04 -2.89 4.34
CA ILE A 144 8.30 -2.17 4.05
C ILE A 144 8.04 -0.66 3.88
N ALA A 145 6.95 -0.28 3.21
CA ALA A 145 6.59 1.12 3.05
C ALA A 145 6.27 1.80 4.38
N HIS A 146 5.56 1.13 5.29
CA HIS A 146 5.25 1.64 6.63
C HIS A 146 6.49 1.74 7.52
N MET A 147 7.38 0.75 7.48
CA MET A 147 8.68 0.83 8.16
C MET A 147 9.53 1.97 7.64
N ARG A 148 9.55 2.18 6.31
CA ARG A 148 10.22 3.35 5.72
C ARG A 148 9.58 4.64 6.19
N PHE A 149 8.25 4.69 6.22
CA PHE A 149 7.52 5.89 6.64
C PHE A 149 7.77 6.24 8.10
N LEU A 150 7.82 5.26 9.01
CA LEU A 150 8.26 5.46 10.40
C LEU A 150 9.67 6.08 10.47
N GLY A 151 10.61 5.58 9.68
CA GLY A 151 11.96 6.16 9.61
C GLY A 151 11.98 7.60 9.08
N GLU A 152 11.11 7.94 8.12
CA GLU A 152 10.96 9.33 7.69
C GLU A 152 10.29 10.21 8.76
N LEU A 153 9.30 9.69 9.49
CA LEU A 153 8.68 10.43 10.61
C LEU A 153 9.69 10.77 11.70
N TYR A 154 10.64 9.86 11.98
CA TYR A 154 11.80 10.16 12.83
C TYR A 154 12.68 11.28 12.26
N ASN A 155 13.01 11.23 10.96
CA ASN A 155 13.83 12.27 10.32
C ASN A 155 13.19 13.67 10.35
N TYR A 156 11.87 13.74 10.41
CA TYR A 156 11.10 14.99 10.53
C TYR A 156 10.65 15.28 11.97
N GLU A 157 11.26 14.64 12.97
CA GLU A 157 11.06 14.93 14.41
C GLU A 157 9.63 14.70 14.93
N HIS A 158 8.84 13.85 14.27
CA HIS A 158 7.52 13.43 14.79
C HIS A 158 7.60 12.28 15.80
N VAL A 159 8.73 11.59 15.83
CA VAL A 159 8.93 10.37 16.59
C VAL A 159 10.31 10.39 17.21
N ASP A 160 10.39 10.06 18.51
CA ASP A 160 11.65 9.96 19.22
C ASP A 160 12.41 8.66 18.89
N SER A 161 13.71 8.67 19.16
CA SER A 161 14.56 7.50 18.99
C SER A 161 14.09 6.28 19.80
N SER A 162 13.46 6.49 20.96
CA SER A 162 12.89 5.42 21.81
C SER A 162 11.85 4.60 21.05
N VAL A 163 10.90 5.26 20.38
CA VAL A 163 9.83 4.60 19.63
C VAL A 163 10.39 3.77 18.47
N VAL A 164 11.40 4.29 17.77
CA VAL A 164 12.08 3.56 16.68
C VAL A 164 12.76 2.31 17.23
N LEU A 165 13.50 2.43 18.33
CA LEU A 165 14.20 1.31 18.97
C LEU A 165 13.23 0.26 19.51
N ASP A 166 12.15 0.69 20.16
CA ASP A 166 11.09 -0.20 20.65
C ASP A 166 10.42 -0.96 19.51
N THR A 167 10.17 -0.29 18.38
CA THR A 167 9.61 -0.93 17.18
C THR A 167 10.58 -1.96 16.59
N LEU A 168 11.88 -1.64 16.54
CA LEU A 168 12.91 -2.60 16.07
C LEU A 168 13.01 -3.81 17.00
N TYR A 169 12.98 -3.60 18.31
CA TYR A 169 12.99 -4.67 19.31
C TYR A 169 11.76 -5.57 19.17
N LEU A 170 10.58 -4.99 18.97
CA LEU A 170 9.33 -5.72 18.74
C LEU A 170 9.45 -6.64 17.51
N ILE A 171 10.03 -6.17 16.42
CA ILE A 171 10.24 -6.97 15.19
C ILE A 171 11.16 -8.17 15.47
N ASP A 172 12.25 -7.96 16.20
CA ASP A 172 13.21 -9.03 16.51
C ASP A 172 12.58 -10.08 17.43
N LEU A 173 11.83 -9.65 18.44
CA LEU A 173 11.09 -10.52 19.35
C LEU A 173 10.05 -11.38 18.62
N PHE A 174 9.24 -10.78 17.73
CA PHE A 174 8.28 -11.52 16.90
C PHE A 174 8.98 -12.54 16.00
N SER A 175 10.12 -12.16 15.42
CA SER A 175 10.92 -13.05 14.57
C SER A 175 11.41 -14.27 15.35
N PHE A 176 11.92 -14.06 16.57
CA PHE A 176 12.34 -15.15 17.46
C PHE A 176 11.18 -16.07 17.84
N LEU A 177 10.02 -15.52 18.21
CA LEU A 177 8.85 -16.30 18.60
C LEU A 177 8.33 -17.17 17.46
N VAL A 178 8.28 -16.65 16.24
CA VAL A 178 7.89 -17.40 15.04
C VAL A 178 8.90 -18.51 14.71
N MET A 179 10.21 -18.26 14.84
CA MET A 179 11.23 -19.30 14.66
C MET A 179 11.15 -20.38 15.75
N GLY A 180 10.90 -20.00 16.99
CA GLY A 180 10.69 -20.92 18.11
C GLY A 180 9.49 -21.84 17.92
N LEU A 181 8.38 -21.32 17.38
CA LEU A 181 7.19 -22.12 17.02
C LEU A 181 7.45 -23.09 15.86
N LYS A 182 8.27 -22.70 14.87
CA LYS A 182 8.67 -23.60 13.76
C LYS A 182 9.56 -24.75 14.22
N ARG A 183 10.44 -24.53 15.21
CA ARG A 183 11.30 -25.58 15.79
C ARG A 183 10.55 -26.56 16.71
N ARG A 184 9.33 -26.24 17.14
CA ARG A 184 8.49 -27.08 18.01
C ARG A 184 7.46 -27.93 17.28
N ARG A 185 7.42 -27.91 15.94
CA ARG A 185 6.59 -28.87 15.18
C ARG A 185 7.43 -30.13 14.93
N PRO A 186 6.99 -31.32 15.42
CA PRO A 186 7.66 -32.59 15.17
C PRO A 186 7.63 -32.97 13.68
#